data_AF-A0A1M5W2D9-F1
#
_entry.id   AF-A0A1M5W2D9-F1
#
_cell.length_a   1.000
_cell.length_b   1.000
_cell.length_c   1.000
_cell.angle_alpha   90.00
_cell.angle_beta   90.00
_cell.angle_gamma   90.00
#
_symmetry.space_group_name_H-M   'P 1'
#
loop_
_entity.id
_entity.type
_entity.pdbx_description
1 polymer ?
#
loop_
_entity_poly.entity_id
_entity_poly.type
_entity_poly.pdbx_seq_one_letter_code
_entity_poly.pdbx_strand_id
1 'polypeptide(L)' 'MNYWILIKTLENKWFLGKLSEYDPKERKMKILALTNRKFYYIEKYQDSIVEAWVVEKWINLKSKNHSNLTF' A
#
# COMPACT_ATOMS: atom_id res chain seq x y z
N MET A 1 3.59 -2.35 -13.57
CA MET A 1 2.43 -1.44 -13.45
C MET A 1 2.65 -0.51 -12.26
N ASN A 2 2.40 0.79 -12.37
CA ASN A 2 2.73 1.80 -11.33
C ASN A 2 1.56 2.05 -10.35
N TYR A 3 0.93 1.00 -9.83
CA TYR A 3 -0.16 1.16 -8.87
C TYR A 3 0.37 1.22 -7.43
N TRP A 4 -0.09 2.22 -6.69
CA TRP A 4 -0.02 2.18 -5.23
C TRP A 4 -1.11 1.25 -4.73
N ILE A 5 -0.77 0.42 -3.77
CA ILE A 5 -1.68 -0.53 -3.15
C ILE A 5 -1.64 -0.36 -1.64
N LEU A 6 -2.83 -0.42 -1.05
CA LEU A 6 -3.02 -0.56 0.38
C LEU A 6 -3.34 -2.04 0.64
N ILE A 7 -2.57 -2.69 1.51
CA ILE A 7 -2.72 -4.11 1.82
C ILE A 7 -2.97 -4.30 3.30
N LYS A 8 -3.97 -5.12 3.63
CA LYS A 8 -4.20 -5.65 4.98
C LYS A 8 -3.73 -7.10 5.04
N THR A 9 -2.82 -7.43 5.95
CA THR A 9 -2.33 -8.80 6.14
C THR A 9 -3.15 -9.57 7.18
N LEU A 10 -2.96 -10.90 7.25
CA LEU A 10 -3.56 -11.77 8.27
C LEU A 10 -3.18 -11.35 9.71
N GLU A 11 -2.02 -10.73 9.88
CA GLU A 11 -1.58 -10.14 11.15
C GLU A 11 -2.34 -8.85 11.51
N ASN A 12 -3.39 -8.49 10.75
CA ASN A 12 -4.14 -7.25 10.86
C ASN A 12 -3.27 -5.98 10.70
N LYS A 13 -2.11 -6.11 10.05
CA LYS A 13 -1.20 -5.00 9.74
C LYS A 13 -1.52 -4.41 8.38
N TRP A 14 -1.44 -3.09 8.30
CA TRP A 14 -1.67 -2.34 7.08
C TRP A 14 -0.36 -1.85 6.46
N PHE A 15 -0.22 -2.00 5.15
CA PHE A 15 0.93 -1.53 4.38
C PHE A 15 0.46 -0.70 3.21
N LEU A 16 0.99 0.51 3.08
CA LEU A 16 0.83 1.35 1.90
C LEU A 16 2.15 1.36 1.12
N GLY A 17 2.10 0.94 -0.13
CA GLY A 17 3.29 0.88 -0.95
C GLY A 17 2.98 0.73 -2.43
N LYS A 18 4.03 0.76 -3.25
CA LYS A 18 3.93 0.49 -4.67
C LYS A 18 4.16 -1.00 -4.92
N LEU A 19 3.28 -1.65 -5.69
CA LEU A 19 3.54 -3.02 -6.13
C LEU A 19 4.70 -3.00 -7.13
N SER A 20 5.84 -3.57 -6.74
CA SER A 20 7.05 -3.59 -7.58
C SER A 20 7.08 -4.82 -8.46
N GLU A 21 6.90 -5.99 -7.86
CA GLU A 21 6.98 -7.29 -8.53
C GLU A 21 5.87 -8.20 -7.97
N TYR A 22 5.31 -9.03 -8.84
CA TYR A 22 4.37 -10.09 -8.49
C TYR A 22 4.79 -11.37 -9.21
N ASP A 23 5.14 -12.40 -8.44
CA ASP A 23 5.39 -13.73 -8.96
C ASP A 23 4.15 -14.60 -8.73
N PRO A 24 3.36 -14.90 -9.78
CA PRO A 24 2.17 -15.73 -9.65
C PRO A 24 2.49 -17.20 -9.39
N LYS A 25 3.67 -17.71 -9.78
CA LYS A 25 4.06 -19.12 -9.54
C LYS A 25 4.41 -19.32 -8.08
N GLU A 26 5.15 -18.39 -7.49
CA GLU A 26 5.50 -18.42 -6.06
C GLU A 26 4.41 -17.81 -5.17
N ARG A 27 3.38 -17.18 -5.77
CA ARG A 27 2.34 -16.39 -5.08
C ARG A 27 2.96 -15.32 -4.17
N LYS A 28 4.10 -14.76 -4.57
CA LYS A 28 4.84 -13.74 -3.82
C LYS A 28 4.64 -12.36 -4.42
N MET A 29 4.56 -11.37 -3.54
CA MET A 29 4.43 -9.96 -3.89
C MET A 29 5.56 -9.17 -3.24
N LYS A 30 6.20 -8.31 -4.02
CA LYS A 30 7.22 -7.39 -3.53
C LYS A 30 6.67 -5.97 -3.58
N ILE A 31 6.56 -5.37 -2.41
CA ILE A 31 5.93 -4.07 -2.20
C ILE A 31 7.00 -3.09 -1.78
N LEU A 32 7.14 -1.98 -2.51
CA LEU A 32 7.96 -0.86 -2.10
C LEU A 32 7.14 0.05 -1.18
N ALA A 33 7.24 -0.18 0.13
CA ALA A 33 6.49 0.55 1.15
C ALA A 33 7.23 1.81 1.61
N LEU A 34 6.49 2.86 1.95
CA LEU A 34 7.02 4.11 2.50
C LEU A 34 6.80 4.14 4.02
N THR A 35 7.88 4.10 4.80
CA THR A 35 7.85 4.18 6.27
C THR A 35 8.91 5.17 6.74
N ASN A 36 8.56 6.08 7.66
CA ASN A 36 9.50 7.05 8.23
C ASN A 36 10.30 7.84 7.17
N ARG A 37 9.62 8.29 6.09
CA ARG A 37 10.21 9.00 4.94
C ARG A 37 11.27 8.22 4.15
N LYS A 38 11.35 6.90 4.34
CA LYS A 38 12.26 6.01 3.60
C LYS A 38 11.47 4.89 2.95
N PHE A 39 11.94 4.47 1.78
CA PHE A 39 11.34 3.36 1.05
C PHE A 39 12.05 2.06 1.39
N TYR A 40 11.27 1.01 1.62
CA TYR A 40 11.76 -0.33 1.90
C TYR A 40 10.97 -1.36 1.11
N TYR A 41 11.64 -2.41 0.65
CA TYR A 41 10.96 -3.55 0.07
C TYR A 41 10.43 -4.46 1.18
N ILE A 42 9.17 -4.84 1.04
CA ILE A 42 8.50 -5.81 1.88
C ILE A 42 8.04 -6.94 0.96
N GLU A 43 8.45 -8.16 1.28
CA GLU A 43 7.98 -9.36 0.61
C GLU A 43 6.82 -9.97 1.42
N LYS A 44 5.71 -10.27 0.74
CA LYS A 44 4.55 -10.93 1.33
C LYS A 44 4.00 -11.98 0.37
N TYR A 45 3.56 -13.11 0.93
CA TYR A 45 2.84 -14.11 0.17
C TYR A 45 1.36 -13.72 0.03
N GLN A 46 0.73 -14.10 -1.07
CA GLN A 46 -0.66 -13.75 -1.37
C GLN A 46 -1.66 -14.34 -0.37
N ASP A 47 -1.39 -15.52 0.17
CA ASP A 47 -2.17 -16.14 1.25
C ASP A 47 -2.07 -15.38 2.58
N SER A 48 -1.02 -14.56 2.76
CA SER A 48 -0.89 -13.68 3.92
C SER A 48 -1.69 -12.37 3.81
N ILE A 49 -2.39 -12.15 2.68
CA ILE A 49 -3.16 -10.95 2.38
C ILE A 49 -4.65 -11.23 2.56
N VAL A 50 -5.28 -10.43 3.41
CA VAL A 50 -6.74 -10.46 3.63
C VAL A 50 -7.43 -9.61 2.58
N GLU A 51 -6.90 -8.41 2.35
CA GLU A 51 -7.53 -7.43 1.47
C GLU A 51 -6.47 -6.53 0.81
N ALA A 52 -6.70 -6.17 -0.44
CA ALA A 52 -5.83 -5.30 -1.21
C ALA A 52 -6.66 -4.32 -2.04
N TRP A 53 -6.38 -3.03 -1.89
CA TRP A 53 -7.02 -1.97 -2.66
C TRP A 53 -6.00 -1.26 -3.51
N VAL A 54 -6.37 -0.97 -4.76
CA VAL A 54 -5.62 -0.07 -5.62
C VAL A 54 -5.97 1.37 -5.25
N VAL A 55 -4.94 2.17 -4.97
CA VAL A 55 -5.08 3.60 -4.69
C VAL A 55 -4.91 4.35 -6.00
N GLU A 56 -6.03 4.70 -6.63
CA GLU A 56 -6.03 5.38 -7.93
C GLU A 56 -5.63 6.86 -7.85
N LYS A 57 -5.95 7.54 -6.75
CA LYS A 57 -5.67 8.96 -6.56
C LYS A 57 -5.20 9.25 -5.14
N TRP A 58 -4.13 10.04 -5.02
CA TRP A 58 -3.70 10.64 -3.76
C TRP A 58 -4.39 12.00 -3.60
N ILE A 59 -5.16 12.18 -2.53
CA ILE A 59 -5.65 13.50 -2.14
C ILE A 59 -4.56 14.15 -1.31
N ASN A 60 -3.88 15.15 -1.88
CA ASN A 60 -2.87 15.91 -1.16
C ASN A 60 -3.56 16.89 -0.22
N LEU A 61 -3.75 16.51 1.04
CA LEU A 61 -4.23 17.39 2.10
C LEU A 61 -3.08 18.34 2.52
N LYS A 62 -2.69 19.26 1.64
CA LYS A 62 -1.91 20.42 2.07
C LYS A 62 -2.82 21.27 2.95
N SER A 63 -2.71 21.08 4.26
CA SER A 63 -3.24 21.99 5.26
C SER A 63 -2.72 23.41 4.99
N LYS A 64 -3.53 24.23 4.33
CA LYS A 64 -3.59 25.65 4.60
C LYS A 64 -4.98 25.90 5.17
N ASN A 65 -5.06 25.84 6.49
CA ASN A 65 -6.21 26.08 7.35
C ASN A 65 -7.28 24.99 7.38
N HIS A 66 -7.67 24.65 8.61
CA HIS A 66 -8.81 23.81 8.95
C HIS A 66 -10.06 24.28 8.19
N SER A 67 -10.46 23.55 7.16
CA SER A 67 -11.82 23.57 6.64
C SER A 67 -12.24 22.13 6.43
N ASN A 68 -13.35 21.78 7.06
CA ASN A 68 -13.89 20.44 7.21
C ASN A 68 -13.81 19.60 5.93
N LEU A 69 -13.24 18.40 6.05
CA LEU A 69 -13.60 17.30 5.16
C LEU A 69 -15.02 16.88 5.54
N THR A 70 -15.99 17.22 4.72
CA THR A 70 -17.30 16.56 4.71
C THR A 70 -17.26 15.47 3.64
N PHE A 71 -17.59 14.24 4.06
CA PHE A 71 -17.70 13.04 3.23
C PHE A 71 -19.05 12.98 2.51
#